data_AF-A0A2G9RS25-F1
#
_entry.id   AF-A0A2G9RS25-F1
#
_cell.length_a   1.000
_cell.length_b   1.000
_cell.length_c   1.000
_cell.angle_alpha   90.00
_cell.angle_beta   90.00
_cell.angle_gamma   90.00
#
_symmetry.space_group_name_H-M   'P 1'
#
loop_
_entity.id
_entity.type
_entity.pdbx_description
1 polymer ?
#
loop_
_entity_poly.entity_id
_entity_poly.type
_entity_poly.pdbx_seq_one_letter_code
_entity_poly.pdbx_strand_id
1 'polypeptide(L)'
;MGITKKSELRSYWSTDPIHHMPLFSASMTRARYEQILRFMHFNNNELCRPRGDPEYDRLYKIRPLVNHFNQCFSDLFTPHQVVCVDKFLIKFSGRLSFKQYLPSKCARYGVKMYKLCDRATGYTCSFMVYEGKDSHVEPTNCPDYIGSTGKIVWDLVSPLFGKGYHLYVDNYYTSVPLFSHLFDHQIGACGTVRPNRWGFPQWLVDPRLRLGERACLRCNNLLTIKWRDNKNVFVLTSIHADMMVQITMVW
;
A
#
# COMPACT_ATOMS: atom_id res chain seq x y z
N MET A 1 -13.33 -12.77 18.38
CA MET A 1 -14.18 -12.80 17.16
C MET A 1 -13.39 -12.93 15.85
N GLY A 2 -12.05 -13.00 15.87
CA GLY A 2 -11.26 -13.20 14.65
C GLY A 2 -11.24 -14.66 14.17
N ILE A 3 -11.04 -15.59 15.10
CA ILE A 3 -10.99 -17.04 14.85
C ILE A 3 -12.41 -17.59 14.71
N THR A 4 -13.21 -17.52 15.79
CA THR A 4 -14.63 -17.87 15.72
C THR A 4 -15.43 -16.68 15.21
N LYS A 5 -16.09 -16.86 14.07
CA LYS A 5 -16.96 -15.85 13.45
C LYS A 5 -18.43 -16.27 13.59
N LYS A 6 -19.22 -15.42 14.23
CA LYS A 6 -20.69 -15.53 14.27
C LYS A 6 -21.32 -14.51 13.33
N SER A 7 -22.56 -14.77 12.91
CA SER A 7 -23.34 -13.92 12.01
C SER A 7 -23.53 -12.50 12.56
N GLU A 8 -23.78 -12.39 13.86
CA GLU A 8 -24.06 -11.12 14.53
C GLU A 8 -23.25 -10.97 15.82
N LEU A 9 -23.03 -9.72 16.22
CA LEU A 9 -22.27 -9.38 17.42
C LEU A 9 -22.92 -9.92 18.70
N ARG A 10 -24.26 -9.84 18.81
CA ARG A 10 -24.98 -10.32 19.99
C ARG A 10 -24.87 -11.84 20.18
N SER A 11 -24.71 -12.60 19.10
CA SER A 11 -24.64 -14.06 19.14
C SER A 11 -23.43 -14.59 19.90
N TYR A 12 -22.40 -13.78 20.11
CA TYR A 12 -21.24 -14.17 20.93
C TYR A 12 -21.60 -14.37 22.41
N TRP A 13 -22.68 -13.74 22.88
CA TRP A 13 -23.22 -13.91 24.24
C TRP A 13 -24.52 -14.72 24.27
N SER A 14 -24.81 -15.50 23.22
CA SER A 14 -25.99 -16.38 23.20
C SER A 14 -25.89 -17.44 24.29
N THR A 15 -26.99 -17.68 25.01
CA THR A 15 -27.15 -18.77 25.97
C THR A 15 -27.78 -20.02 25.34
N ASP A 16 -28.17 -19.97 24.06
CA ASP A 16 -28.64 -21.13 23.31
C ASP A 16 -27.54 -22.21 23.28
N PRO A 17 -27.81 -23.45 23.73
CA PRO A 17 -26.82 -24.52 23.78
C PRO A 17 -26.06 -24.77 22.47
N ILE A 18 -26.68 -24.57 21.30
CA ILE A 18 -26.05 -24.77 19.98
C ILE A 18 -25.01 -23.70 19.69
N HIS A 19 -25.22 -22.50 20.23
CA HIS A 19 -24.37 -21.34 20.00
C HIS A 19 -23.57 -20.92 21.23
N HIS A 20 -23.79 -21.53 22.39
CA HIS A 20 -23.22 -21.05 23.64
C HIS A 20 -21.69 -21.21 23.63
N MET A 21 -21.01 -20.10 23.92
CA MET A 21 -19.56 -20.05 24.05
C MET A 21 -19.22 -19.31 25.34
N PRO A 22 -18.91 -20.03 26.43
CA PRO A 22 -18.81 -19.45 27.76
C PRO A 22 -17.70 -18.40 27.88
N LEU A 23 -16.66 -18.47 27.04
CA LEU A 23 -15.54 -17.55 27.05
C LEU A 23 -15.95 -16.07 26.97
N PHE A 24 -16.95 -15.73 26.14
CA PHE A 24 -17.34 -14.32 25.95
C PHE A 24 -18.09 -13.76 27.16
N SER A 25 -19.08 -14.49 27.67
CA SER A 25 -19.86 -14.08 28.85
C SER A 25 -19.02 -14.10 30.13
N ALA A 26 -18.09 -15.05 30.25
CA ALA A 26 -17.15 -15.10 31.38
C ALA A 26 -16.14 -13.95 31.36
N SER A 27 -15.75 -13.44 30.18
CA SER A 27 -14.78 -12.32 30.08
C SER A 27 -15.41 -10.97 30.39
N MET A 28 -16.59 -10.68 29.80
CA MET A 28 -17.35 -9.46 30.07
C MET A 28 -18.79 -9.60 29.62
N THR A 29 -19.70 -8.82 30.23
CA THR A 29 -21.08 -8.79 29.77
C THR A 29 -21.20 -8.14 28.38
N ARG A 30 -22.19 -8.57 27.59
CA ARG A 30 -22.50 -7.97 26.29
C ARG A 30 -22.70 -6.45 26.40
N ALA A 31 -23.45 -6.01 27.41
CA ALA A 31 -23.76 -4.60 27.62
C ALA A 31 -22.48 -3.77 27.84
N ARG A 32 -21.53 -4.29 28.64
CA ARG A 32 -20.24 -3.62 28.86
C ARG A 32 -19.42 -3.54 27.56
N TYR A 33 -19.39 -4.63 26.78
CA TYR A 33 -18.69 -4.64 25.49
C TYR A 33 -19.27 -3.60 24.52
N GLU A 34 -20.59 -3.54 24.37
CA GLU A 34 -21.27 -2.59 23.48
C GLU A 34 -21.08 -1.14 23.94
N GLN A 35 -21.06 -0.88 25.25
CA GLN A 35 -20.72 0.43 25.79
C GLN A 35 -19.29 0.86 25.42
N ILE A 36 -18.30 -0.02 25.65
CA ILE A 36 -16.90 0.26 25.28
C ILE A 36 -16.79 0.52 23.78
N LEU A 37 -17.39 -0.34 22.95
CA LEU A 37 -17.37 -0.20 21.50
C LEU A 37 -17.99 1.14 21.02
N ARG A 38 -19.06 1.60 21.68
CA ARG A 38 -19.76 2.84 21.32
C ARG A 38 -18.97 4.09 21.69
N PHE A 39 -18.23 4.08 22.79
CA PHE A 39 -17.57 5.26 23.36
C PHE A 39 -16.03 5.21 23.24
N MET A 40 -15.48 4.29 22.45
CA MET A 40 -14.04 4.20 22.22
C MET A 40 -13.55 5.40 21.39
N HIS A 41 -12.61 6.16 21.94
CA HIS A 41 -11.98 7.31 21.31
C HIS A 41 -10.47 7.29 21.55
N PHE A 42 -9.69 7.83 20.60
CA PHE A 42 -8.23 7.87 20.67
C PHE A 42 -7.66 9.30 20.66
N ASN A 43 -8.52 10.31 20.64
CA ASN A 43 -8.12 11.71 20.63
C ASN A 43 -9.19 12.59 21.29
N ASN A 44 -8.80 13.76 21.80
CA ASN A 44 -9.75 14.73 22.36
C ASN A 44 -10.48 15.44 21.21
N ASN A 45 -11.80 15.23 21.11
CA ASN A 45 -12.62 15.82 20.05
C ASN A 45 -12.72 17.36 20.16
N GLU A 46 -12.51 17.94 21.34
CA GLU A 46 -12.55 19.40 21.55
C GLU A 46 -11.41 20.13 20.84
N LEU A 47 -10.29 19.43 20.62
CA LEU A 47 -9.12 19.96 19.91
C LEU A 47 -9.16 19.67 18.39
N CYS A 48 -10.22 19.00 17.91
CA CYS A 48 -10.37 18.71 16.48
C CYS A 48 -10.68 20.00 15.72
N ARG A 49 -9.76 20.42 14.84
CA ARG A 49 -9.98 21.56 13.94
C ARG A 49 -11.21 21.34 13.04
N PRO A 50 -11.94 22.41 12.67
CA PRO A 50 -13.06 22.31 11.74
C PRO A 50 -12.57 22.10 10.30
N ARG A 51 -13.47 21.61 9.43
CA ARG A 51 -13.17 21.52 8.00
C ARG A 51 -12.95 22.92 7.41
N GLY A 52 -11.92 23.05 6.59
CA GLY A 52 -11.53 24.33 5.96
C GLY A 52 -10.39 25.04 6.69
N ASP A 53 -10.08 24.62 7.93
CA ASP A 53 -8.86 25.04 8.61
C ASP A 53 -7.62 24.46 7.89
N PRO A 54 -6.55 25.24 7.67
CA PRO A 54 -5.29 24.74 7.08
C PRO A 54 -4.68 23.57 7.85
N GLU A 55 -4.89 23.49 9.17
CA GLU A 55 -4.40 22.41 10.04
C GLU A 55 -5.41 21.26 10.20
N TYR A 56 -6.47 21.23 9.38
CA TYR A 56 -7.49 20.18 9.47
C TYR A 56 -6.96 18.81 9.07
N ASP A 57 -6.85 17.90 10.04
CA ASP A 57 -6.51 16.50 9.82
C ASP A 57 -7.77 15.62 9.66
N ARG A 58 -7.99 15.03 8.47
CA ARG A 58 -9.12 14.12 8.21
C ARG A 58 -9.06 12.85 9.04
N LEU A 59 -7.87 12.43 9.47
CA LEU A 59 -7.64 11.26 10.30
C LEU A 59 -7.47 11.59 11.79
N TYR A 60 -7.69 12.84 12.21
CA TYR A 60 -7.44 13.31 13.58
C TYR A 60 -7.87 12.32 14.68
N LYS A 61 -9.06 11.73 14.55
CA LYS A 61 -9.63 10.78 15.52
C LYS A 61 -8.85 9.47 15.67
N ILE A 62 -8.06 9.09 14.67
CA ILE A 62 -7.25 7.87 14.65
C ILE A 62 -5.75 8.14 14.45
N ARG A 63 -5.35 9.41 14.26
CA ARG A 63 -3.95 9.80 14.01
C ARG A 63 -2.99 9.25 15.07
N PRO A 64 -3.30 9.28 16.38
CA PRO A 64 -2.43 8.68 17.39
C PRO A 64 -2.18 7.18 17.16
N LEU A 65 -3.20 6.43 16.72
CA LEU A 65 -3.04 5.01 16.38
C LEU A 65 -2.19 4.82 15.13
N VAL A 66 -2.43 5.59 14.08
CA VAL A 66 -1.65 5.50 12.82
C VAL A 66 -0.18 5.73 13.12
N ASN A 67 0.14 6.78 13.88
CA ASN A 67 1.51 7.12 14.25
C ASN A 67 2.12 6.03 15.16
N HIS A 68 1.38 5.58 16.16
CA HIS A 68 1.83 4.53 17.08
C HIS A 68 2.17 3.23 16.33
N PHE A 69 1.29 2.77 15.43
CA PHE A 69 1.56 1.54 14.67
C PHE A 69 2.75 1.68 13.73
N ASN A 70 2.88 2.79 13.00
CA ASN A 70 4.05 3.01 12.13
C ASN A 70 5.35 3.07 12.95
N GLN A 71 5.33 3.68 14.14
CA GLN A 71 6.47 3.69 15.04
C GLN A 71 6.82 2.27 15.50
N CYS A 72 5.85 1.53 16.02
CA CYS A 72 6.06 0.16 16.46
C CYS A 72 6.56 -0.77 15.33
N PHE A 73 6.04 -0.61 14.11
CA PHE A 73 6.49 -1.41 12.98
C PHE A 73 7.96 -1.16 12.64
N SER A 74 8.39 0.10 12.69
CA SER A 74 9.78 0.47 12.47
C SER A 74 10.70 0.00 13.60
N ASP A 75 10.25 0.02 14.85
CA ASP A 75 11.07 -0.34 16.01
C ASP A 75 11.27 -1.85 16.16
N LEU A 76 10.26 -2.64 15.78
CA LEU A 76 10.24 -4.08 16.02
C LEU A 76 10.90 -4.90 14.91
N PHE A 77 11.04 -4.36 13.69
CA PHE A 77 11.49 -5.14 12.56
C PHE A 77 12.28 -4.29 11.54
N THR A 78 13.50 -4.74 11.26
CA THR A 78 14.26 -4.25 10.10
C THR A 78 13.96 -5.16 8.90
N PRO A 79 13.42 -4.62 7.79
CA PRO A 79 13.11 -5.43 6.62
C PRO A 79 14.35 -6.03 5.96
N HIS A 80 14.14 -7.13 5.24
CA HIS A 80 15.16 -7.66 4.34
C HIS A 80 15.33 -6.72 3.14
N GLN A 81 16.40 -6.93 2.37
CA GLN A 81 16.74 -6.08 1.24
C GLN A 81 15.57 -5.85 0.26
N VAL A 82 14.68 -6.81 0.09
CA VAL A 82 13.57 -6.72 -0.87
C VAL A 82 12.28 -6.30 -0.18
N VAL A 83 11.75 -5.14 -0.59
CA VAL A 83 10.50 -4.57 -0.08
C VAL A 83 9.53 -4.29 -1.23
N CYS A 84 8.23 -4.17 -0.93
CA CYS A 84 7.21 -3.84 -1.92
C CYS A 84 6.22 -2.80 -1.41
N VAL A 85 5.72 -1.97 -2.34
CA VAL A 85 4.62 -1.03 -2.06
C VAL A 85 3.39 -1.40 -2.88
N ASP A 86 2.26 -1.58 -2.20
CA ASP A 86 0.97 -1.81 -2.85
C ASP A 86 -0.21 -1.21 -2.05
N LYS A 87 -1.39 -1.19 -2.69
CA LYS A 87 -2.66 -0.75 -2.13
C LYS A 87 -3.41 -1.89 -1.43
N PHE A 88 -3.86 -1.59 -0.22
CA PHE A 88 -4.76 -2.42 0.57
C PHE A 88 -6.14 -1.76 0.71
N LEU A 89 -7.20 -2.56 0.87
CA LEU A 89 -8.57 -2.06 1.05
C LEU A 89 -9.20 -2.72 2.27
N ILE A 90 -9.45 -1.94 3.32
CA ILE A 90 -10.19 -2.40 4.50
C ILE A 90 -11.67 -2.29 4.20
N LYS A 91 -12.40 -3.42 4.21
CA LYS A 91 -13.85 -3.43 4.00
C LYS A 91 -14.53 -2.49 4.98
N PHE A 92 -15.27 -1.51 4.46
CA PHE A 92 -16.03 -0.57 5.27
C PHE A 92 -17.27 -0.10 4.50
N SER A 93 -18.45 -0.33 5.08
CA SER A 93 -19.73 0.00 4.43
C SER A 93 -20.39 1.27 4.96
N GLY A 94 -19.88 1.86 6.05
CA GLY A 94 -20.45 3.05 6.67
C GLY A 94 -20.29 4.33 5.85
N ARG A 95 -20.76 5.45 6.42
CA ARG A 95 -20.58 6.79 5.85
C ARG A 95 -19.19 7.32 6.20
N LEU A 96 -18.38 7.54 5.17
CA LEU A 96 -17.03 8.10 5.29
C LEU A 96 -16.67 8.81 3.99
N SER A 97 -16.16 10.04 4.08
CA SER A 97 -15.92 10.92 2.92
C SER A 97 -14.88 10.39 1.94
N PHE A 98 -13.86 9.69 2.44
CA PHE A 98 -12.76 9.14 1.64
C PHE A 98 -12.89 7.63 1.40
N LYS A 99 -14.08 7.05 1.61
CA LYS A 99 -14.37 5.67 1.21
C LYS A 99 -14.13 5.50 -0.29
N GLN A 100 -13.45 4.42 -0.67
CA GLN A 100 -13.12 4.12 -2.05
C GLN A 100 -13.90 2.91 -2.57
N TYR A 101 -14.23 2.96 -3.86
CA TYR A 101 -14.74 1.83 -4.62
C TYR A 101 -13.63 1.29 -5.53
N LEU A 102 -13.15 0.07 -5.27
CA LEU A 102 -12.18 -0.64 -6.08
C LEU A 102 -12.82 -1.95 -6.57
N PRO A 103 -13.37 -2.00 -7.79
CA PRO A 103 -14.12 -3.16 -8.29
C PRO A 103 -13.27 -4.45 -8.35
N SER A 104 -11.96 -4.31 -8.54
CA SER A 104 -11.02 -5.44 -8.61
C SER A 104 -10.69 -6.06 -7.25
N LYS A 105 -11.09 -5.46 -6.13
CA LYS A 105 -10.84 -5.99 -4.78
C LYS A 105 -12.09 -6.70 -4.26
N CYS A 106 -11.91 -7.82 -3.55
CA CYS A 106 -13.00 -8.63 -3.00
C CYS A 106 -14.01 -7.82 -2.15
N ALA A 107 -13.52 -6.91 -1.30
CA ALA A 107 -14.37 -6.05 -0.48
C ALA A 107 -15.18 -5.02 -1.29
N ARG A 108 -14.69 -4.63 -2.48
CA ARG A 108 -15.19 -3.58 -3.39
C ARG A 108 -15.27 -2.17 -2.80
N TYR A 109 -15.84 -2.00 -1.60
CA TYR A 109 -15.97 -0.73 -0.89
C TYR A 109 -15.17 -0.75 0.40
N GLY A 110 -14.41 0.31 0.67
CA GLY A 110 -13.61 0.36 1.89
C GLY A 110 -12.72 1.58 2.05
N VAL A 111 -11.91 1.53 3.10
CA VAL A 111 -10.82 2.50 3.34
C VAL A 111 -9.58 2.00 2.61
N LYS A 112 -9.11 2.79 1.65
CA LYS A 112 -7.88 2.48 0.91
C LYS A 112 -6.67 2.87 1.77
N MET A 113 -5.66 2.01 1.77
CA MET A 113 -4.36 2.25 2.40
C MET A 113 -3.26 1.88 1.41
N TYR A 114 -2.09 2.46 1.59
CA TYR A 114 -0.84 2.10 0.93
C TYR A 114 0.08 1.48 1.97
N LYS A 115 0.72 0.37 1.65
CA LYS A 115 1.58 -0.35 2.59
C LYS A 115 2.95 -0.59 1.98
N LEU A 116 3.98 -0.39 2.78
CA LEU A 116 5.32 -0.91 2.55
C LEU A 116 5.44 -2.24 3.29
N CYS A 117 5.81 -3.30 2.57
CA CYS A 117 5.96 -4.63 3.15
C CYS A 117 7.30 -5.26 2.82
N ASP A 118 7.81 -6.08 3.73
CA ASP A 118 8.94 -6.98 3.51
C ASP A 118 8.53 -8.18 2.67
N ARG A 119 9.30 -8.49 1.63
CA ARG A 119 8.97 -9.58 0.69
C ARG A 119 9.18 -10.97 1.31
N ALA A 120 10.15 -11.13 2.20
CA ALA A 120 10.50 -12.44 2.74
C ALA A 120 9.47 -12.94 3.78
N THR A 121 8.96 -12.04 4.62
CA THR A 121 8.07 -12.37 5.74
C THR A 121 6.62 -11.93 5.54
N GLY A 122 6.37 -11.00 4.60
CA GLY A 122 5.07 -10.33 4.47
C GLY A 122 4.79 -9.29 5.56
N TYR A 123 5.78 -8.96 6.39
CA TYR A 123 5.65 -7.97 7.45
C TYR A 123 5.32 -6.59 6.88
N THR A 124 4.40 -5.84 7.52
CA THR A 124 4.09 -4.46 7.14
C THR A 124 5.04 -3.52 7.88
N CYS A 125 5.97 -2.90 7.16
CA CYS A 125 6.96 -1.97 7.71
C CYS A 125 6.36 -0.59 8.00
N SER A 126 5.47 -0.12 7.12
CA SER A 126 4.75 1.15 7.31
C SER A 126 3.50 1.18 6.44
N PHE A 127 2.57 2.06 6.77
CA PHE A 127 1.41 2.30 5.94
C PHE A 127 0.95 3.76 5.99
N MET A 128 0.23 4.15 4.94
CA MET A 128 -0.44 5.42 4.82
C MET A 128 -1.91 5.22 4.45
N VAL A 129 -2.81 5.96 5.08
CA VAL A 129 -4.24 5.92 4.77
C VAL A 129 -4.55 6.93 3.66
N TYR A 130 -5.37 6.54 2.70
CA TYR A 130 -5.86 7.47 1.68
C TYR A 130 -6.93 8.40 2.27
N GLU A 131 -6.69 9.71 2.24
CA GLU A 131 -7.56 10.70 2.88
C GLU A 131 -8.51 11.42 1.91
N GLY A 132 -8.48 11.09 0.61
CA GLY A 132 -9.34 11.68 -0.42
C GLY A 132 -8.54 12.24 -1.60
N LYS A 133 -9.23 12.90 -2.54
CA LYS A 133 -8.57 13.46 -3.73
C LYS A 133 -7.84 14.78 -3.43
N ASP A 134 -8.39 15.56 -2.51
CA ASP A 134 -7.86 16.87 -2.12
C ASP A 134 -6.69 16.75 -1.12
N SER A 135 -6.42 15.55 -0.61
CA SER A 135 -5.25 15.31 0.22
C SER A 135 -4.05 15.06 -0.67
N HIS A 136 -3.13 16.03 -0.70
CA HIS A 136 -1.84 15.90 -1.36
C HIS A 136 -0.81 15.41 -0.35
N VAL A 137 -0.13 14.33 -0.70
CA VAL A 137 1.08 13.92 0.02
C VAL A 137 2.18 14.83 -0.51
N GLU A 138 2.77 15.63 0.37
CA GLU A 138 3.90 16.50 0.06
C GLU A 138 5.10 16.06 0.91
N PRO A 139 5.79 14.98 0.48
CA PRO A 139 6.86 14.43 1.27
C PRO A 139 8.10 15.31 1.17
N THR A 140 8.85 15.38 2.28
CA THR A 140 10.07 16.18 2.36
C THR A 140 11.10 15.73 1.30
N ASN A 141 11.75 16.71 0.67
CA ASN A 141 12.78 16.53 -0.36
C ASN A 141 12.32 15.76 -1.61
N CYS A 142 11.01 15.59 -1.84
CA CYS A 142 10.50 15.00 -3.06
C CYS A 142 10.42 16.05 -4.18
N PRO A 143 11.00 15.82 -5.37
CA PRO A 143 10.90 16.77 -6.46
C PRO A 143 9.45 17.03 -6.90
N ASP A 144 9.09 18.29 -7.15
CA ASP A 144 7.70 18.73 -7.43
C ASP A 144 7.06 18.04 -8.65
N TYR A 145 7.89 17.64 -9.61
CA TYR A 145 7.44 16.96 -10.83
C TYR A 145 7.18 15.47 -10.65
N ILE A 146 7.48 14.90 -9.47
CA ILE A 146 7.04 13.55 -9.13
C ILE A 146 5.51 13.56 -8.96
N GLY A 147 4.82 12.80 -9.81
CA GLY A 147 3.36 12.70 -9.74
C GLY A 147 2.87 12.14 -8.40
N SER A 148 1.59 12.39 -8.08
CA SER A 148 0.98 12.03 -6.78
C SER A 148 1.18 10.55 -6.38
N THR A 149 1.14 9.62 -7.34
CA THR A 149 1.41 8.20 -7.05
C THR A 149 2.86 7.93 -6.71
N GLY A 150 3.80 8.67 -7.29
CA GLY A 150 5.21 8.58 -6.95
C GLY A 150 5.51 9.19 -5.59
N LYS A 151 4.86 10.30 -5.21
CA LYS A 151 5.00 10.92 -3.89
C LYS A 151 4.61 9.94 -2.76
N ILE A 152 3.60 9.09 -2.99
CA ILE A 152 3.23 8.02 -2.05
C ILE A 152 4.40 7.04 -1.82
N VAL A 153 5.05 6.60 -2.89
CA VAL A 153 6.20 5.68 -2.80
C VAL A 153 7.37 6.38 -2.13
N TRP A 154 7.63 7.63 -2.51
CA TRP A 154 8.68 8.45 -1.91
C TRP A 154 8.52 8.53 -0.40
N ASP A 155 7.32 8.90 0.08
CA ASP A 155 7.04 9.04 1.51
C ASP A 155 7.29 7.74 2.27
N LEU A 156 6.72 6.63 1.78
CA LEU A 156 6.84 5.32 2.42
C LEU A 156 8.28 4.78 2.43
N VAL A 157 9.08 5.08 1.40
CA VAL A 157 10.42 4.50 1.18
C VAL A 157 11.53 5.43 1.67
N SER A 158 11.26 6.72 1.89
CA SER A 158 12.26 7.69 2.35
C SER A 158 13.04 7.27 3.61
N PRO A 159 12.46 6.55 4.61
CA PRO A 159 13.23 6.07 5.76
C PRO A 159 14.26 4.97 5.42
N LEU A 160 14.19 4.42 4.20
CA LEU A 160 15.09 3.38 3.69
C LEU A 160 16.20 3.91 2.78
N PHE A 161 16.22 5.21 2.47
CA PHE A 161 17.23 5.82 1.60
C PHE A 161 18.65 5.61 2.14
N GLY A 162 19.60 5.41 1.23
CA GLY A 162 21.01 5.18 1.58
C GLY A 162 21.33 3.79 2.16
N LYS A 163 20.38 2.85 2.15
CA LYS A 163 20.54 1.51 2.76
C LYS A 163 20.56 0.36 1.75
N GLY A 164 20.47 0.63 0.44
CA GLY A 164 20.62 -0.39 -0.61
C GLY A 164 19.44 -1.34 -0.76
N TYR A 165 18.22 -0.90 -0.42
CA TYR A 165 17.00 -1.70 -0.59
C TYR A 165 16.58 -1.83 -2.06
N HIS A 166 15.89 -2.94 -2.36
CA HIS A 166 15.27 -3.24 -3.64
C HIS A 166 13.75 -3.18 -3.53
N LEU A 167 13.15 -2.16 -4.15
CA LEU A 167 11.73 -1.89 -4.16
C LEU A 167 11.03 -2.55 -5.35
N TYR A 168 9.92 -3.24 -5.10
CA TYR A 168 9.00 -3.73 -6.12
C TYR A 168 7.64 -3.04 -6.03
N VAL A 169 7.13 -2.57 -7.17
CA VAL A 169 5.86 -1.84 -7.25
C VAL A 169 5.02 -2.21 -8.48
N ASP A 170 3.71 -1.97 -8.40
CA ASP A 170 2.80 -2.12 -9.53
C ASP A 170 2.91 -0.93 -10.54
N ASN A 171 2.22 -1.04 -11.67
CA ASN A 171 2.17 0.03 -12.68
C ASN A 171 1.43 1.30 -12.26
N TYR A 172 0.75 1.29 -11.11
CA TYR A 172 0.10 2.47 -10.58
C TYR A 172 1.13 3.44 -9.98
N TYR A 173 2.27 2.96 -9.50
CA TYR A 173 3.33 3.80 -8.93
C TYR A 173 4.50 4.08 -9.89
N THR A 174 4.78 3.17 -10.81
CA THR A 174 5.99 3.22 -11.65
C THR A 174 6.02 4.41 -12.62
N SER A 175 7.13 5.14 -12.64
CA SER A 175 7.46 6.19 -13.61
C SER A 175 8.98 6.36 -13.74
N VAL A 176 9.43 6.87 -14.89
CA VAL A 176 10.87 7.10 -15.14
C VAL A 176 11.47 8.13 -14.18
N PRO A 177 10.83 9.30 -13.93
CA PRO A 177 11.35 10.26 -12.95
C PRO A 177 11.51 9.66 -11.55
N LEU A 178 10.50 8.93 -11.06
CA LEU A 178 10.56 8.32 -9.73
C LEU A 178 11.72 7.32 -9.63
N PHE A 179 11.85 6.43 -10.61
CA PHE A 179 12.87 5.37 -10.56
C PHE A 179 14.29 5.93 -10.69
N SER A 180 14.49 7.02 -11.42
CA SER A 180 15.77 7.73 -11.46
C SER A 180 16.15 8.24 -10.07
N HIS A 181 15.25 8.98 -9.42
CA HIS A 181 15.54 9.52 -8.09
C HIS A 181 15.70 8.45 -7.01
N LEU A 182 14.89 7.38 -7.07
CA LEU A 182 15.06 6.25 -6.16
C LEU A 182 16.47 5.66 -6.28
N PHE A 183 16.97 5.49 -7.51
CA PHE A 183 18.32 5.02 -7.73
C PHE A 183 19.38 5.97 -7.16
N ASP A 184 19.21 7.28 -7.36
CA ASP A 184 20.11 8.29 -6.79
C ASP A 184 20.13 8.26 -5.25
N HIS A 185 19.04 7.84 -4.61
CA HIS A 185 18.92 7.63 -3.16
C HIS A 185 19.28 6.21 -2.70
N GLN A 186 20.00 5.45 -3.53
CA GLN A 186 20.42 4.07 -3.27
C GLN A 186 19.25 3.11 -3.01
N ILE A 187 18.13 3.34 -3.69
CA ILE A 187 17.01 2.42 -3.78
C ILE A 187 16.95 1.84 -5.18
N GLY A 188 17.30 0.56 -5.29
CA GLY A 188 17.03 -0.20 -6.49
C GLY A 188 15.53 -0.41 -6.66
N ALA A 189 14.98 -0.30 -7.88
CA ALA A 189 13.55 -0.39 -8.10
C ALA A 189 13.20 -1.27 -9.31
N CYS A 190 12.07 -1.97 -9.23
CA CYS A 190 11.52 -2.77 -10.32
C CYS A 190 9.99 -2.69 -10.30
N GLY A 191 9.39 -2.51 -11.47
CA GLY A 191 7.93 -2.48 -11.56
C GLY A 191 7.44 -2.62 -12.99
N THR A 192 6.19 -3.07 -13.13
CA THR A 192 5.50 -2.93 -14.42
C THR A 192 5.22 -1.45 -14.67
N VAL A 193 5.27 -1.00 -15.92
CA VAL A 193 5.06 0.41 -16.27
C VAL A 193 4.01 0.51 -17.38
N ARG A 194 3.23 1.60 -17.38
CA ARG A 194 2.31 1.85 -18.50
C ARG A 194 3.06 2.65 -19.58
N PRO A 195 2.91 2.32 -20.87
CA PRO A 195 3.65 3.00 -21.93
C PRO A 195 3.27 4.48 -22.08
N ASN A 196 2.11 4.90 -21.56
CA ASN A 196 1.68 6.29 -21.53
C ASN A 196 2.18 7.08 -20.31
N ARG A 197 3.06 6.50 -19.47
CA ARG A 197 3.68 7.22 -18.36
C ARG A 197 4.71 8.21 -18.89
N TRP A 198 4.80 9.36 -18.23
CA TRP A 198 5.80 10.35 -18.55
C TRP A 198 7.22 9.77 -18.43
N GLY A 199 8.04 10.08 -19.44
CA GLY A 199 9.43 9.62 -19.58
C GLY A 199 9.57 8.23 -20.19
N PHE A 200 8.47 7.49 -20.42
CA PHE A 200 8.53 6.18 -21.06
C PHE A 200 8.98 6.30 -22.53
N PRO A 201 9.97 5.49 -22.99
CA PRO A 201 10.50 5.58 -24.34
C PRO A 201 9.49 5.05 -25.37
N GLN A 202 8.83 5.97 -26.10
CA GLN A 202 7.77 5.59 -27.06
C GLN A 202 8.27 4.71 -28.20
N TRP A 203 9.54 4.85 -28.60
CA TRP A 203 10.15 3.97 -29.61
C TRP A 203 10.06 2.48 -29.22
N LEU A 204 10.04 2.16 -27.91
CA LEU A 204 9.93 0.78 -27.46
C LEU A 204 8.51 0.23 -27.62
N VAL A 205 7.50 1.09 -27.82
CA VAL A 205 6.11 0.70 -28.04
C VAL A 205 5.90 0.14 -29.43
N ASP A 206 6.60 0.66 -30.44
CA ASP A 206 6.36 0.37 -31.86
C ASP A 206 6.77 -1.05 -32.31
N PRO A 207 7.91 -1.65 -31.88
CA PRO A 207 8.38 -2.94 -32.39
C PRO A 207 7.35 -4.05 -32.22
N ARG A 208 6.98 -4.74 -33.30
CA ARG A 208 6.11 -5.92 -33.22
C ARG A 208 6.97 -7.13 -32.85
N LEU A 209 6.70 -7.68 -31.68
CA LEU A 209 7.40 -8.82 -31.11
C LEU A 209 6.58 -10.10 -31.30
N ARG A 210 7.24 -11.22 -31.60
CA ARG A 210 6.65 -12.57 -31.55
C ARG A 210 6.50 -13.02 -30.09
N LEU A 211 5.67 -14.02 -29.84
CA LEU A 211 5.48 -14.58 -28.51
C LEU A 211 6.83 -15.04 -27.93
N GLY A 212 7.14 -14.60 -26.71
CA GLY A 212 8.41 -14.86 -26.03
C GLY A 212 9.51 -13.83 -26.33
N GLU A 213 9.39 -13.03 -27.40
CA GLU A 213 10.41 -12.03 -27.73
C GLU A 213 10.36 -10.82 -26.79
N ARG A 214 11.51 -10.16 -26.67
CA ARG A 214 11.67 -8.93 -25.91
C ARG A 214 12.46 -7.89 -26.69
N ALA A 215 12.15 -6.63 -26.43
CA ALA A 215 12.98 -5.49 -26.80
C ALA A 215 13.31 -4.74 -25.51
N CYS A 216 14.53 -4.20 -25.43
CA CYS A 216 14.97 -3.43 -24.27
C CYS A 216 15.64 -2.14 -24.69
N LEU A 217 15.55 -1.14 -23.82
CA LEU A 217 16.29 0.11 -23.94
C LEU A 217 16.88 0.43 -22.56
N ARG A 218 18.19 0.65 -22.51
CA ARG A 218 18.86 1.17 -21.32
C ARG A 218 19.14 2.66 -21.52
N CYS A 219 18.75 3.45 -20.53
CA CYS A 219 19.09 4.87 -20.43
C CYS A 219 19.64 5.10 -19.03
N ASN A 220 20.93 5.45 -18.94
CA ASN A 220 21.66 5.54 -17.67
C ASN A 220 21.49 4.23 -16.86
N ASN A 221 21.05 4.37 -15.60
CA ASN A 221 20.87 3.27 -14.67
C ASN A 221 19.52 2.56 -14.85
N LEU A 222 18.65 3.03 -15.74
CA LEU A 222 17.32 2.48 -15.95
C LEU A 222 17.27 1.60 -17.20
N LEU A 223 16.72 0.41 -17.03
CA LEU A 223 16.39 -0.52 -18.10
C LEU A 223 14.88 -0.58 -18.26
N THR A 224 14.42 -0.30 -19.48
CA THR A 224 13.03 -0.53 -19.89
C THR A 224 12.97 -1.77 -20.75
N ILE A 225 12.04 -2.68 -20.46
CA ILE A 225 11.85 -3.93 -21.19
C ILE A 225 10.41 -3.97 -21.70
N LYS A 226 10.24 -4.26 -22.99
CA LYS A 226 8.99 -4.73 -23.57
C LYS A 226 9.12 -6.21 -23.81
N TRP A 227 8.24 -7.00 -23.22
CA TRP A 227 8.17 -8.44 -23.41
C TRP A 227 6.81 -8.82 -24.00
N ARG A 228 6.80 -9.71 -24.98
CA ARG A 228 5.59 -10.24 -25.58
C ARG A 228 5.24 -11.57 -24.94
N ASP A 229 4.33 -11.52 -23.98
CA ASP A 229 3.55 -12.68 -23.54
C ASP A 229 2.25 -12.77 -24.39
N ASN A 230 1.16 -13.32 -23.85
CA ASN A 230 -0.19 -13.18 -24.41
C ASN A 230 -0.55 -11.71 -24.74
N LYS A 231 -0.03 -10.78 -23.93
CA LYS A 231 -0.10 -9.33 -24.15
C LYS A 231 1.29 -8.71 -23.99
N ASN A 232 1.45 -7.49 -24.48
CA ASN A 232 2.67 -6.73 -24.26
C ASN A 232 2.76 -6.35 -22.77
N VAL A 233 3.86 -6.73 -22.14
CA VAL A 233 4.22 -6.35 -20.78
C VAL A 233 5.38 -5.38 -20.86
N PHE A 234 5.26 -4.26 -20.16
CA PHE A 234 6.33 -3.28 -20.05
C PHE A 234 6.83 -3.24 -18.61
N VAL A 235 8.14 -3.30 -18.45
CA VAL A 235 8.84 -3.29 -17.16
C VAL A 235 9.85 -2.17 -17.16
N LEU A 236 9.97 -1.47 -16.03
CA LEU A 236 11.04 -0.53 -15.75
C LEU A 236 11.82 -1.06 -14.55
N THR A 237 13.15 -1.06 -14.63
CA THR A 237 14.00 -1.57 -13.55
C THR A 237 15.34 -0.85 -13.50
N SER A 238 15.87 -0.66 -12.30
CA SER A 238 17.25 -0.22 -12.05
C SER A 238 18.15 -1.29 -11.44
N ILE A 239 17.61 -2.50 -11.21
CA ILE A 239 18.31 -3.59 -10.51
C ILE A 239 18.52 -4.84 -11.36
N HIS A 240 17.72 -5.03 -12.42
CA HIS A 240 17.82 -6.24 -13.25
C HIS A 240 18.50 -5.98 -14.59
N ALA A 241 19.12 -7.05 -15.11
CA ALA A 241 19.48 -7.16 -16.51
C ALA A 241 18.26 -7.58 -17.36
N ASP A 242 18.38 -7.57 -18.68
CA ASP A 242 17.31 -8.00 -19.58
C ASP A 242 17.14 -9.54 -19.65
N MET A 243 17.87 -10.30 -18.82
CA MET A 243 17.85 -11.76 -18.85
C MET A 243 16.49 -12.34 -18.42
N MET A 244 15.98 -13.27 -19.24
CA MET A 244 14.79 -14.06 -18.91
C MET A 244 15.24 -15.44 -18.43
N VAL A 245 14.69 -15.88 -17.31
CA VAL A 245 14.98 -17.20 -16.71
C VAL A 245 13.69 -18.01 -16.70
N GLN A 246 13.75 -19.30 -17.07
CA GLN A 246 12.62 -20.21 -16.89
C GLN A 246 12.44 -20.47 -15.40
N ILE A 247 11.26 -20.13 -14.88
CA ILE A 247 10.89 -20.43 -13.50
C ILE A 247 10.01 -21.66 -13.51
N THR A 248 10.51 -22.76 -12.96
CA THR A 248 9.68 -23.92 -12.65
C THR A 248 8.97 -23.61 -11.33
N MET A 249 7.69 -23.26 -11.40
CA MET A 249 6.86 -23.09 -10.22
C MET A 249 6.67 -24.46 -9.57
N VAL A 250 7.42 -24.74 -8.51
CA VAL A 250 7.16 -25.88 -7.63
C VAL A 250 6.02 -25.43 -6.72
N TRP A 251 4.83 -25.98 -6.96
CA TRP A 251 3.66 -25.77 -6.11
C TRP A 251 3.72 -26.67 -4.88
#